data_AF-A0A6N6JJU5-F1
#
_entry.id   AF-A0A6N6JJU5-F1
#
_cell.length_a   1.000
_cell.length_b   1.000
_cell.length_c   1.000
_cell.angle_alpha   90.00
_cell.angle_beta   90.00
_cell.angle_gamma   90.00
#
_symmetry.space_group_name_H-M   'P 1'
#
loop_
_entity.id
_entity.type
_entity.pdbx_description
1 polymer ?
#
loop_
_entity_poly.entity_id
_entity_poly.type
_entity_poly.pdbx_seq_one_letter_code
_entity_poly.pdbx_strand_id
1 'polypeptide(L)'
;MSARMDNLPAPPFPQRVGDRLIGQLLRRAWGSSYTASEIIDPMLSVIELLVASRVRAQQERLDLMDRLDHRIARSVDYIETHYGDALTIAELAGIACLSPGHFSRTFKAAMGVPVWAYVTCRRCERAKEMLLTTSVSIAEIAYRCGFANQGHLTRCFKEAFGVTPAAARNGLHCT
;
A
#
# COMPACT_ATOMS: atom_id res chain seq x y z
N MET A 1 24.03 48.70 -30.69
CA MET A 1 22.75 49.18 -31.27
C MET A 1 21.62 48.80 -30.32
N SER A 2 21.27 49.72 -29.42
CA SER A 2 20.23 49.54 -28.39
C SER A 2 18.92 50.11 -28.93
N ALA A 3 17.91 49.27 -29.13
CA ALA A 3 16.58 49.75 -29.46
C ALA A 3 15.94 50.38 -28.22
N ARG A 4 15.52 51.64 -28.31
CA ARG A 4 14.74 52.32 -27.26
C ARG A 4 13.36 51.68 -27.15
N MET A 5 12.97 51.38 -25.92
CA MET A 5 11.78 50.61 -25.54
C MET A 5 10.54 51.50 -25.35
N ASP A 6 10.46 52.63 -26.07
CA ASP A 6 9.46 53.69 -25.84
C ASP A 6 8.24 53.58 -26.77
N ASN A 7 8.15 52.53 -27.60
CA ASN A 7 7.20 52.47 -28.71
C ASN A 7 6.41 51.15 -28.82
N LEU A 8 6.06 50.54 -27.68
CA LEU A 8 5.10 49.44 -27.64
C LEU A 8 3.69 50.02 -27.39
N PRO A 9 2.67 49.70 -28.21
CA PRO A 9 1.32 50.20 -27.98
C PRO A 9 0.79 49.73 -26.63
N ALA A 10 0.19 50.67 -25.87
CA ALA A 10 -0.42 50.35 -24.59
C ALA A 10 -1.51 49.26 -24.78
N PRO A 11 -1.54 48.22 -23.93
CA PRO A 11 -2.51 47.15 -24.06
C PRO A 11 -3.94 47.67 -23.86
N PRO A 12 -4.94 47.10 -24.55
CA PRO A 12 -6.33 47.54 -24.44
C PRO A 12 -6.86 47.34 -23.01
N PHE A 13 -7.50 48.38 -22.47
CA PHE A 13 -8.04 48.37 -21.10
C PHE A 13 -9.22 47.38 -20.94
N PRO A 14 -9.25 46.57 -19.86
CA PRO A 14 -10.37 45.66 -19.59
C PRO A 14 -11.58 46.40 -18.97
N GLN A 15 -12.79 45.95 -19.34
CA GLN A 15 -14.08 46.63 -19.10
C GLN A 15 -14.88 46.11 -17.88
N ARG A 16 -14.26 45.58 -16.81
CA ARG A 16 -15.00 45.09 -15.63
C ARG A 16 -14.64 45.87 -14.35
N VAL A 17 -15.62 46.05 -13.47
CA VAL A 17 -15.49 46.85 -12.23
C VAL A 17 -14.40 46.33 -11.28
N GLY A 18 -14.07 45.02 -11.32
CA GLY A 18 -12.94 44.42 -10.60
C GLY A 18 -11.55 44.90 -11.05
N ASP A 19 -11.45 45.45 -12.26
CA ASP A 19 -10.21 45.94 -12.85
C ASP A 19 -9.76 47.27 -12.23
N ARG A 20 -10.65 47.97 -11.53
CA ARG A 20 -10.31 49.20 -10.79
C ARG A 20 -9.44 48.91 -9.56
N LEU A 21 -9.72 47.83 -8.83
CA LEU A 21 -8.94 47.43 -7.67
C LEU A 21 -7.59 46.86 -8.10
N ILE A 22 -7.59 46.01 -9.13
CA ILE A 22 -6.35 45.49 -9.74
C ILE A 22 -5.51 46.65 -10.32
N GLY A 23 -6.13 47.60 -11.01
CA GLY A 23 -5.45 48.78 -11.55
C GLY A 23 -4.96 49.78 -10.49
N GLN A 24 -5.62 49.86 -9.32
CA GLN A 24 -5.14 50.68 -8.19
C GLN A 24 -4.00 50.00 -7.43
N LEU A 25 -4.06 48.68 -7.26
CA LEU A 25 -2.99 47.89 -6.64
C LEU A 25 -1.74 47.85 -7.53
N LEU A 26 -1.90 47.68 -8.85
CA LEU A 26 -0.80 47.78 -9.80
C LEU A 26 -0.18 49.17 -9.79
N ARG A 27 -0.95 50.27 -9.79
CA ARG A 27 -0.40 51.64 -9.67
C ARG A 27 0.35 51.90 -8.36
N ARG A 28 -0.10 51.31 -7.25
CA ARG A 28 0.59 51.42 -5.94
C ARG A 28 1.86 50.58 -5.89
N ALA A 29 1.85 49.39 -6.48
CA ALA A 29 3.02 48.54 -6.60
C ALA A 29 4.07 49.10 -7.59
N TRP A 30 3.64 49.80 -8.65
CA TRP A 30 4.52 50.38 -9.67
C TRP A 30 5.24 51.68 -9.26
N GLY A 31 4.95 52.22 -8.07
CA GLY A 31 5.40 53.54 -7.63
C GLY A 31 6.42 53.56 -6.47
N SER A 32 6.89 52.40 -6.02
CA SER A 32 8.04 52.29 -5.12
C SER A 32 9.09 51.46 -5.84
N SER A 33 10.37 51.84 -5.74
CA SER A 33 11.52 51.23 -6.45
C SER A 33 11.78 49.78 -6.04
N TYR A 34 10.81 48.89 -6.27
CA TYR A 34 11.00 47.46 -6.16
C TYR A 34 11.29 46.92 -7.56
N THR A 35 12.49 46.39 -7.79
CA THR A 35 12.76 45.66 -9.04
C THR A 35 11.96 44.36 -9.03
N ALA A 36 11.59 43.83 -10.19
CA ALA A 36 10.83 42.58 -10.28
C ALA A 36 11.44 41.44 -9.45
N SER A 37 12.78 41.41 -9.32
CA SER A 37 13.54 40.48 -8.47
C SER A 37 13.25 40.61 -6.96
N GLU A 38 12.93 41.80 -6.45
CA GLU A 38 12.72 42.04 -5.01
C GLU A 38 11.37 41.51 -4.50
N ILE A 39 10.43 41.18 -5.40
CA ILE A 39 9.11 40.59 -5.08
C ILE A 39 9.02 39.14 -5.60
N ILE A 40 9.59 38.85 -6.77
CA ILE A 40 9.53 37.51 -7.38
C ILE A 40 10.35 36.50 -6.57
N ASP A 41 11.55 36.85 -6.10
CA ASP A 41 12.41 35.89 -5.39
C ASP A 41 11.84 35.45 -4.04
N PRO A 42 11.30 36.35 -3.18
CA PRO A 42 10.64 35.93 -1.94
C PRO A 42 9.39 35.09 -2.20
N MET A 43 8.58 35.45 -3.22
CA MET A 43 7.39 34.70 -3.58
C MET A 43 7.74 33.31 -4.15
N LEU A 44 8.75 33.24 -5.01
CA LEU A 44 9.26 31.99 -5.56
C LEU A 44 9.81 31.09 -4.44
N SER A 45 10.57 31.64 -3.49
CA SER A 45 11.07 30.91 -2.32
C SER A 45 9.95 30.34 -1.46
N VAL A 46 8.87 31.09 -1.24
CA VAL A 46 7.69 30.61 -0.50
C VAL A 46 6.97 29.52 -1.30
N ILE A 47 6.80 29.68 -2.61
CA ILE A 47 6.19 28.65 -3.47
C ILE A 47 7.04 27.38 -3.48
N GLU A 48 8.36 27.48 -3.64
CA GLU A 48 9.29 26.35 -3.58
C GLU A 48 9.27 25.68 -2.22
N LEU A 49 9.23 26.43 -1.12
CA LEU A 49 9.10 25.89 0.22
C LEU A 49 7.77 25.14 0.39
N LEU A 50 6.66 25.69 -0.11
CA LEU A 50 5.34 25.07 -0.05
C LEU A 50 5.26 23.81 -0.93
N VAL A 51 5.83 23.85 -2.13
CA VAL A 51 5.92 22.68 -3.02
C VAL A 51 6.81 21.61 -2.39
N ALA A 52 8.00 21.98 -1.91
CA ALA A 52 8.94 21.05 -1.29
C ALA A 52 8.40 20.47 0.03
N SER A 53 7.69 21.25 0.85
CA SER A 53 7.04 20.74 2.06
C SER A 53 5.91 19.76 1.73
N ARG A 54 5.14 20.02 0.67
CA ARG A 54 4.10 19.10 0.19
C ARG A 54 4.68 17.81 -0.38
N VAL A 55 5.76 17.91 -1.16
CA VAL A 55 6.48 16.75 -1.71
C VAL A 55 7.10 15.92 -0.59
N ARG A 56 7.75 16.53 0.41
CA ARG A 56 8.28 15.82 1.58
C ARG A 56 7.20 15.05 2.33
N ALA A 57 6.06 15.67 2.63
CA ALA A 57 4.94 15.01 3.31
C ALA A 57 4.33 13.86 2.48
N GLN A 58 4.30 13.98 1.14
CA GLN A 58 3.89 12.90 0.25
C GLN A 58 4.91 11.75 0.25
N GLN A 59 6.19 12.07 0.19
CA GLN A 59 7.29 11.11 0.17
C GLN A 59 7.32 10.28 1.47
N GLU A 60 7.25 10.93 2.62
CA GLU A 60 7.21 10.28 3.93
C GLU A 60 6.06 9.27 4.06
N ARG A 61 4.92 9.58 3.44
CA ARG A 61 3.75 8.68 3.41
C ARG A 61 3.98 7.47 2.52
N LEU A 62 4.61 7.65 1.36
CA LEU A 62 4.98 6.53 0.48
C LEU A 62 6.01 5.63 1.17
N ASP A 63 7.04 6.22 1.79
CA ASP A 63 8.06 5.49 2.55
C ASP A 63 7.47 4.77 3.78
N LEU A 64 6.43 5.33 4.40
CA LEU A 64 5.70 4.65 5.47
C LEU A 64 4.95 3.42 4.94
N MET A 65 4.29 3.55 3.78
CA MET A 65 3.56 2.44 3.17
C MET A 65 4.50 1.31 2.76
N ASP A 66 5.61 1.65 2.10
CA ASP A 66 6.66 0.71 1.71
C ASP A 66 7.25 -0.03 2.91
N ARG A 67 7.53 0.70 4.01
CA ARG A 67 7.95 0.07 5.27
C ARG A 67 6.89 -0.85 5.86
N LEU A 68 5.60 -0.51 5.78
CA LEU A 68 4.52 -1.37 6.26
C LEU A 68 4.40 -2.64 5.39
N ASP A 69 4.54 -2.51 4.07
CA ASP A 69 4.53 -3.62 3.14
C ASP A 69 5.69 -4.58 3.42
N HIS A 70 6.90 -4.05 3.64
CA HIS A 70 8.05 -4.86 4.06
C HIS A 70 7.84 -5.60 5.39
N ARG A 71 7.15 -4.97 6.37
CA ARG A 71 6.86 -5.59 7.67
C ARG A 71 5.82 -6.71 7.56
N ILE A 72 4.82 -6.54 6.69
CA ILE A 72 3.85 -7.59 6.37
C ILE A 72 4.54 -8.73 5.62
N ALA A 73 5.38 -8.42 4.62
CA ALA A 73 6.14 -9.41 3.86
C ALA A 73 6.96 -10.33 4.77
N ARG A 74 7.69 -9.77 5.75
CA ARG A 74 8.43 -10.58 6.75
C ARG A 74 7.54 -11.56 7.53
N SER A 75 6.30 -11.17 7.82
CA SER A 75 5.36 -12.04 8.52
C SER A 75 4.81 -13.12 7.59
N VAL A 76 4.61 -12.80 6.31
CA VAL A 76 4.24 -13.76 5.27
C VAL A 76 5.35 -14.79 5.11
N ASP A 77 6.61 -14.38 4.96
CA ASP A 77 7.76 -15.29 4.85
C ASP A 77 7.86 -16.25 6.05
N TYR A 78 7.54 -15.75 7.25
CA TYR A 78 7.46 -16.58 8.44
C TYR A 78 6.34 -17.62 8.37
N ILE A 79 5.14 -17.22 7.91
CA ILE A 79 4.02 -18.14 7.71
C ILE A 79 4.38 -19.21 6.66
N GLU A 80 5.05 -18.82 5.57
CA GLU A 80 5.46 -19.74 4.50
C GLU A 80 6.38 -20.86 4.98
N THR A 81 7.18 -20.58 6.00
CA THR A 81 8.14 -21.51 6.59
C THR A 81 7.58 -22.28 7.79
N HIS A 82 6.62 -21.70 8.52
CA HIS A 82 6.09 -22.23 9.79
C HIS A 82 4.57 -22.48 9.76
N TYR A 83 3.97 -22.66 8.57
CA TYR A 83 2.51 -22.84 8.45
C TYR A 83 2.00 -24.05 9.25
N GLY A 84 2.81 -25.10 9.42
CA GLY A 84 2.43 -26.31 10.16
C GLY A 84 2.35 -26.13 11.67
N ASP A 85 2.94 -25.06 12.19
CA ASP A 85 3.08 -24.84 13.63
C ASP A 85 1.84 -24.20 14.26
N ALA A 86 1.77 -24.23 15.59
CA ALA A 86 0.77 -23.49 16.35
C ALA A 86 1.12 -21.99 16.37
N LEU A 87 0.75 -21.28 15.30
CA LEU A 87 0.94 -19.84 15.19
C LEU A 87 -0.03 -19.08 16.10
N THR A 88 0.36 -17.86 16.48
CA THR A 88 -0.53 -16.87 17.12
C THR A 88 -0.46 -15.52 16.41
N ILE A 89 -1.54 -14.72 16.52
CA ILE A 89 -1.51 -13.34 16.00
C ILE A 89 -0.46 -12.49 16.73
N ALA A 90 -0.21 -12.75 18.01
CA ALA A 90 0.77 -12.00 18.80
C ALA A 90 2.19 -12.20 18.27
N GLU A 91 2.58 -13.43 17.92
CA GLU A 91 3.89 -13.74 17.34
C GLU A 91 4.07 -13.08 15.97
N LEU A 92 3.08 -13.25 15.07
CA LEU A 92 3.13 -12.66 13.74
C LEU A 92 3.18 -11.13 13.79
N ALA A 93 2.38 -10.53 14.68
CA ALA A 93 2.43 -9.10 14.92
C ALA A 93 3.79 -8.65 15.48
N GLY A 94 4.40 -9.44 16.37
CA GLY A 94 5.75 -9.21 16.88
C GLY A 94 6.81 -9.20 15.78
N ILE A 95 6.73 -10.14 14.81
CA ILE A 95 7.63 -10.19 13.64
C ILE A 95 7.47 -8.93 12.77
N ALA A 96 6.23 -8.49 12.57
CA ALA A 96 5.94 -7.22 11.92
C ALA A 96 6.24 -5.99 12.80
N CYS A 97 6.67 -6.13 14.06
CA CYS A 97 6.82 -5.04 15.04
C CYS A 97 5.53 -4.21 15.28
N LEU A 98 4.35 -4.80 15.06
CA LEU A 98 3.04 -4.15 15.18
C LEU A 98 2.29 -4.66 16.41
N SER A 99 1.32 -3.89 16.90
CA SER A 99 0.34 -4.44 17.85
C SER A 99 -0.59 -5.44 17.14
N PRO A 100 -1.13 -6.46 17.84
CA PRO A 100 -1.99 -7.50 17.24
C PRO A 100 -3.16 -6.96 16.41
N GLY A 101 -3.84 -5.92 16.91
CA GLY A 101 -4.98 -5.31 16.24
C GLY A 101 -4.58 -4.42 15.04
N HIS A 102 -3.41 -3.79 15.07
CA HIS A 102 -2.89 -3.06 13.92
C HIS A 102 -2.45 -4.06 12.84
N PHE A 103 -1.67 -5.07 13.21
CA PHE A 103 -1.24 -6.14 12.31
C PHE A 103 -2.41 -6.80 11.57
N SER A 104 -3.46 -7.22 12.28
CA SER A 104 -4.60 -7.90 11.64
C SER A 104 -5.28 -7.03 10.58
N ARG A 105 -5.39 -5.71 10.83
CA ARG A 105 -5.99 -4.76 9.88
C ARG A 105 -5.07 -4.51 8.69
N THR A 106 -3.79 -4.26 8.94
CA THR A 106 -2.79 -3.97 7.90
C THR A 106 -2.56 -5.20 7.02
N PHE A 107 -2.45 -6.39 7.61
CA PHE A 107 -2.32 -7.64 6.88
C PHE A 107 -3.52 -7.87 5.96
N LYS A 108 -4.75 -7.71 6.47
CA LYS A 108 -5.95 -7.88 5.64
C LYS A 108 -6.01 -6.83 4.51
N ALA A 109 -5.60 -5.60 4.77
CA ALA A 109 -5.53 -4.55 3.76
C ALA A 109 -4.50 -4.87 2.67
N ALA A 110 -3.33 -5.40 3.05
CA ALA A 110 -2.26 -5.76 2.13
C ALA A 110 -2.55 -7.04 1.33
N MET A 111 -3.04 -8.09 1.99
CA MET A 111 -3.23 -9.43 1.40
C MET A 111 -4.64 -9.67 0.86
N GLY A 112 -5.59 -8.75 1.11
CA GLY A 112 -7.01 -8.91 0.76
C GLY A 112 -7.78 -9.90 1.63
N VAL A 113 -7.10 -10.76 2.39
CA VAL A 113 -7.69 -11.81 3.22
C VAL A 113 -7.20 -11.74 4.68
N PRO A 114 -8.01 -12.17 5.66
CA PRO A 114 -7.56 -12.27 7.05
C PRO A 114 -6.38 -13.24 7.21
N VAL A 115 -5.54 -12.99 8.22
CA VAL A 115 -4.34 -13.79 8.53
C VAL A 115 -4.65 -15.30 8.62
N TRP A 116 -5.69 -15.68 9.37
CA TRP A 116 -6.03 -17.10 9.53
C TRP A 116 -6.57 -17.75 8.26
N ALA A 117 -7.25 -16.98 7.40
CA ALA A 117 -7.68 -17.47 6.10
C ALA A 117 -6.47 -17.73 5.19
N TYR A 118 -5.47 -16.85 5.21
CA TYR A 118 -4.20 -17.03 4.50
C TYR A 118 -3.46 -18.28 4.97
N VAL A 119 -3.25 -18.43 6.29
CA VAL A 119 -2.60 -19.62 6.88
C VAL A 119 -3.34 -20.90 6.48
N THR A 120 -4.67 -20.91 6.56
CA THR A 120 -5.48 -22.08 6.20
C THR A 120 -5.34 -22.43 4.72
N CYS A 121 -5.33 -21.42 3.85
CA CYS A 121 -5.09 -21.61 2.41
C CYS A 121 -3.72 -22.26 2.16
N ARG A 122 -2.65 -21.74 2.78
CA ARG A 122 -1.31 -22.31 2.65
C ARG A 122 -1.24 -23.75 3.17
N ARG A 123 -1.88 -24.06 4.30
CA ARG A 123 -1.97 -25.44 4.83
C ARG A 123 -2.69 -26.37 3.87
N CYS A 124 -3.78 -25.92 3.25
CA CYS A 124 -4.53 -26.68 2.26
C CYS A 124 -3.70 -26.95 0.99
N GLU A 125 -2.95 -25.96 0.51
CA GLU A 125 -2.04 -26.12 -0.64
C GLU A 125 -0.94 -27.15 -0.36
N ARG A 126 -0.32 -27.08 0.83
CA ARG A 126 0.69 -28.06 1.24
C ARG A 126 0.10 -29.45 1.42
N ALA A 127 -1.11 -29.56 1.98
CA ALA A 127 -1.82 -30.82 2.02
C ALA A 127 -2.07 -31.39 0.61
N LYS A 128 -2.46 -30.55 -0.36
CA LYS A 128 -2.64 -30.94 -1.77
C LYS A 128 -1.36 -31.51 -2.36
N GLU A 129 -0.22 -30.83 -2.18
CA GLU A 129 1.08 -31.32 -2.64
C GLU A 129 1.41 -32.69 -2.04
N MET A 130 1.23 -32.87 -0.73
CA MET A 130 1.50 -34.15 -0.05
C MET A 130 0.55 -35.26 -0.48
N LEU A 131 -0.72 -34.95 -0.76
CA LEU A 131 -1.70 -35.93 -1.25
C LEU A 131 -1.32 -36.50 -2.61
N LEU A 132 -0.70 -35.68 -3.47
CA LEU A 132 -0.29 -36.05 -4.83
C LEU A 132 1.10 -36.69 -4.90
N THR A 133 1.99 -36.37 -3.96
CA THR A 133 3.40 -36.79 -4.00
C THR A 133 3.74 -37.92 -3.03
N THR A 134 2.87 -38.23 -2.07
CA THR A 134 3.14 -39.21 -1.00
C THR A 134 1.98 -40.19 -0.78
N SER A 135 2.30 -41.37 -0.21
CA SER A 135 1.34 -42.39 0.23
C SER A 135 0.92 -42.25 1.69
N VAL A 136 1.31 -41.16 2.36
CA VAL A 136 1.03 -40.91 3.79
C VAL A 136 -0.48 -40.81 4.04
N SER A 137 -0.97 -41.30 5.18
CA SER A 137 -2.41 -41.25 5.48
C SER A 137 -2.93 -39.80 5.52
N ILE A 138 -4.22 -39.60 5.19
CA ILE A 138 -4.82 -38.25 5.19
C ILE A 138 -4.81 -37.66 6.62
N ALA A 139 -4.98 -38.49 7.64
CA ALA A 139 -4.87 -38.08 9.04
C ALA A 139 -3.48 -37.54 9.39
N GLU A 140 -2.42 -38.22 8.94
CA GLU A 140 -1.04 -37.79 9.17
C GLU A 140 -0.72 -36.51 8.37
N ILE A 141 -1.23 -36.38 7.13
CA ILE A 141 -1.11 -35.12 6.36
C ILE A 141 -1.79 -33.97 7.08
N ALA A 142 -2.97 -34.19 7.66
CA ALA A 142 -3.66 -33.18 8.44
C ALA A 142 -2.80 -32.68 9.60
N TYR A 143 -2.21 -33.60 10.37
CA TYR A 143 -1.32 -33.26 11.48
C TYR A 143 -0.08 -32.49 11.00
N ARG A 144 0.60 -32.96 9.96
CA ARG A 144 1.81 -32.30 9.40
C ARG A 144 1.54 -30.92 8.83
N CYS A 145 0.33 -30.67 8.32
CA CYS A 145 -0.09 -29.36 7.85
C CYS A 145 -0.67 -28.47 8.96
N GLY A 146 -0.60 -28.89 10.24
CA GLY A 146 -1.06 -28.09 11.38
C GLY A 146 -2.57 -28.08 11.60
N PHE A 147 -3.32 -29.01 11.00
CA PHE A 147 -4.75 -29.19 11.31
C PHE A 147 -4.93 -30.04 12.56
N ALA A 148 -5.93 -29.68 13.37
CA ALA A 148 -6.28 -30.41 14.59
C ALA A 148 -6.65 -31.88 14.36
N ASN A 149 -7.26 -32.20 13.21
CA ASN A 149 -7.61 -33.56 12.82
C ASN A 149 -7.96 -33.63 11.31
N GLN A 150 -8.13 -34.85 10.80
CA GLN A 150 -8.52 -35.12 9.41
C GLN A 150 -9.84 -34.46 9.00
N GLY A 151 -10.83 -34.39 9.91
CA GLY A 151 -12.14 -33.80 9.64
C GLY A 151 -12.02 -32.31 9.34
N HIS A 152 -11.21 -31.60 10.13
CA HIS A 152 -10.90 -30.19 9.92
C HIS A 152 -10.23 -29.97 8.55
N LEU A 153 -9.19 -30.75 8.22
CA LEU A 153 -8.57 -30.70 6.89
C LEU A 153 -9.62 -30.93 5.79
N THR A 154 -10.46 -31.96 5.92
CA THR A 154 -11.44 -32.32 4.89
C THR A 154 -12.41 -31.17 4.59
N ARG A 155 -12.89 -30.49 5.64
CA ARG A 155 -13.76 -29.32 5.50
C ARG A 155 -13.06 -28.17 4.79
N CYS A 156 -11.91 -27.73 5.30
CA CYS A 156 -11.18 -26.60 4.74
C CYS A 156 -10.68 -26.87 3.32
N PHE A 157 -10.26 -28.10 3.03
CA PHE A 157 -9.81 -28.51 1.71
C PHE A 157 -10.95 -28.50 0.69
N LYS A 158 -12.15 -28.97 1.09
CA LYS A 158 -13.34 -28.92 0.23
C LYS A 158 -13.82 -27.48 0.01
N GLU A 159 -13.76 -26.63 1.03
CA GLU A 159 -14.06 -25.20 0.90
C GLU A 159 -13.08 -24.51 -0.06
N ALA A 160 -11.79 -24.86 -0.02
CA ALA A 160 -10.75 -24.27 -0.87
C ALA A 160 -10.72 -24.81 -2.31
N PHE A 161 -10.92 -26.11 -2.51
CA PHE A 161 -10.70 -26.79 -3.79
C PHE A 161 -11.93 -27.53 -4.36
N GLY A 162 -13.09 -27.44 -3.70
CA GLY A 162 -14.34 -28.07 -4.15
C GLY A 162 -14.42 -29.60 -4.01
N VAL A 163 -13.30 -30.29 -3.84
CA VAL A 163 -13.21 -31.76 -3.69
C VAL A 163 -12.68 -32.15 -2.32
N THR A 164 -12.86 -33.41 -1.90
CA THR A 164 -12.27 -33.91 -0.65
C THR A 164 -10.81 -34.30 -0.83
N PRO A 165 -9.99 -34.33 0.24
CA PRO A 165 -8.61 -34.82 0.16
C PRO A 165 -8.48 -36.24 -0.42
N ALA A 166 -9.43 -37.12 -0.08
CA ALA A 166 -9.46 -38.49 -0.62
C ALA A 166 -9.75 -38.50 -2.13
N ALA A 167 -10.68 -37.66 -2.59
CA ALA A 167 -10.97 -37.52 -4.02
C ALA A 167 -9.75 -36.97 -4.78
N ALA A 168 -9.09 -35.93 -4.23
CA ALA A 168 -7.88 -35.35 -4.82
C ALA A 168 -6.74 -36.37 -4.95
N ARG A 169 -6.56 -37.26 -3.97
CA ARG A 169 -5.57 -38.35 -4.04
C ARG A 169 -5.90 -39.39 -5.12
N ASN A 170 -7.18 -39.69 -5.32
CA ASN A 170 -7.63 -40.67 -6.30
C ASN A 170 -7.67 -40.12 -7.74
N GLY A 171 -7.10 -38.94 -7.99
CA GLY A 171 -7.04 -38.33 -9.32
C GLY A 171 -8.35 -37.65 -9.77
N LEU A 172 -9.28 -37.38 -8.86
CA LEU A 172 -10.42 -36.52 -9.14
C LEU A 172 -9.99 -35.06 -8.94
N HIS A 173 -9.49 -34.46 -10.01
CA HIS A 173 -9.15 -33.03 -10.06
C HIS A 173 -10.41 -32.23 -10.42
N CYS A 174 -10.70 -31.13 -9.72
CA CYS A 174 -11.65 -30.15 -10.23
C CYS A 174 -11.00 -29.46 -11.44
N THR A 175 -11.48 -29.77 -12.64
CA THR A 175 -11.25 -28.96 -13.85
C THR A 175 -11.95 -27.63 -13.75
#